data_AF-A0A4U9J2P7-F1
#
_entry.id   AF-A0A4U9J2P7-F1
#
_cell.length_a   1.000
_cell.length_b   1.000
_cell.length_c   1.000
_cell.angle_alpha   90.00
_cell.angle_beta   90.00
_cell.angle_gamma   90.00
#
_symmetry.space_group_name_H-M   'P 1'
#
loop_
_entity.id
_entity.type
_entity.pdbx_description
1 polymer ?
#
loop_
_entity_poly.entity_id
_entity_poly.type
_entity_poly.pdbx_seq_one_letter_code
_entity_poly.pdbx_strand_id
1 'polypeptide(L)' 'MPALKNVVGLPFCDIGFAVQGEHLIVVAAEDNLLKGAAAQAVQCANIRFGYAETQSLI' A
#
# COMPACT_ATOMS: atom_id res chain seq x y z
N MET A 1 -9.24 3.07 -11.85
CA MET A 1 -9.04 1.89 -10.99
C MET A 1 -7.57 1.56 -10.92
N PRO A 2 -7.07 1.12 -9.75
CA PRO A 2 -5.70 0.61 -9.62
C PRO A 2 -5.44 -0.54 -10.59
N ALA A 3 -4.20 -0.65 -11.06
CA ALA A 3 -3.74 -1.80 -11.84
C ALA A 3 -2.55 -2.41 -11.11
N LEU A 4 -2.57 -3.74 -10.89
CA LEU A 4 -1.57 -4.45 -10.08
C LEU A 4 -0.12 -4.10 -10.48
N LYS A 5 0.18 -4.07 -11.78
CA LYS A 5 1.52 -3.77 -12.30
C LYS A 5 2.08 -2.40 -11.89
N ASN A 6 1.23 -1.46 -11.46
CA ASN A 6 1.68 -0.12 -11.08
C ASN A 6 2.20 -0.08 -9.63
N VAL A 7 1.91 -1.10 -8.81
CA VAL A 7 2.36 -1.19 -7.40
C VAL A 7 3.41 -2.27 -7.16
N VAL A 8 3.61 -3.21 -8.09
CA VAL A 8 4.68 -4.22 -7.99
C VAL A 8 6.03 -3.53 -7.83
N GLY A 9 6.77 -3.89 -6.78
CA GLY A 9 8.05 -3.28 -6.43
C GLY A 9 7.97 -1.96 -5.68
N LEU A 10 6.78 -1.49 -5.28
CA LEU A 10 6.58 -0.26 -4.51
C LEU A 10 5.95 -0.52 -3.13
N PRO A 11 6.26 0.30 -2.10
CA PRO A 11 5.74 0.14 -0.73
C PRO A 11 4.35 0.75 -0.54
N PHE A 12 3.53 0.80 -1.60
CA PHE A 12 2.23 1.46 -1.58
C PHE A 12 1.07 0.46 -1.57
N CYS A 13 -0.09 0.94 -1.10
CA CYS A 13 -1.38 0.31 -1.31
C CYS A 13 -2.24 1.31 -2.08
N ASP A 14 -2.44 1.07 -3.38
CA ASP A 14 -3.26 1.92 -4.24
C ASP A 14 -4.72 1.52 -4.06
N ILE A 15 -5.57 2.47 -3.68
CA ILE A 15 -6.99 2.25 -3.43
C ILE A 15 -7.81 3.08 -4.43
N GLY A 16 -8.75 2.43 -5.09
CA GLY A 16 -9.78 3.10 -5.88
C GLY A 16 -11.14 2.46 -5.65
N PHE A 17 -12.20 3.21 -5.95
CA PHE A 17 -13.56 2.72 -5.83
C PHE A 17 -14.48 3.30 -6.90
N ALA A 18 -15.62 2.66 -7.10
CA ALA A 18 -16.71 3.15 -7.93
C ALA A 18 -18.05 2.89 -7.22
N VAL A 19 -19.01 3.79 -7.41
CA VAL A 19 -20.36 3.70 -6.84
C VAL A 19 -21.38 3.64 -7.97
N GLN A 20 -22.36 2.74 -7.85
CA GLN A 20 -23.52 2.68 -8.73
C GLN A 20 -24.79 2.47 -7.91
N GLY A 21 -25.62 3.52 -7.80
CA GLY A 21 -26.78 3.52 -6.91
C GLY A 21 -26.34 3.37 -5.45
N GLU A 22 -26.83 2.33 -4.79
CA GLU A 22 -26.47 1.98 -3.41
C GLU A 22 -25.30 0.99 -3.30
N HIS A 23 -24.71 0.56 -4.42
CA HIS A 23 -23.60 -0.38 -4.44
C HIS A 23 -22.24 0.31 -4.58
N LEU A 24 -21.28 -0.11 -3.76
CA LEU A 24 -19.88 0.33 -3.77
C LEU A 24 -18.98 -0.86 -4.14
N ILE A 25 -18.08 -0.64 -5.10
CA ILE A 25 -16.98 -1.57 -5.41
C ILE A 25 -15.68 -0.88 -5.04
N VAL A 26 -14.90 -1.50 -4.15
CA VAL A 26 -13.55 -1.06 -3.77
C VAL A 26 -12.52 -2.02 -4.35
N VAL A 27 -11.47 -1.48 -4.93
CA VAL A 27 -10.30 -2.21 -5.42
C VAL A 27 -9.07 -1.64 -4.72
N ALA A 28 -8.32 -2.52 -4.06
CA ALA A 28 -7.02 -2.20 -3.48
C ALA A 28 -5.95 -3.08 -4.15
N ALA A 29 -4.80 -2.51 -4.44
CA ALA A 29 -3.65 -3.22 -4.99
C ALA A 29 -2.38 -2.87 -4.20
N GLU A 30 -1.61 -3.89 -3.86
CA GLU A 30 -0.31 -3.76 -3.22
C GLU A 30 0.67 -4.80 -3.77
N ASP A 31 1.96 -4.58 -3.59
CA ASP A 31 2.95 -5.65 -3.69
C ASP A 31 2.92 -6.49 -2.40
N ASN A 32 2.67 -7.80 -2.56
CA ASN A 32 2.45 -8.71 -1.44
C ASN A 32 3.70 -8.99 -0.60
N LEU A 33 4.91 -8.77 -1.13
CA LEU A 33 6.15 -8.92 -0.38
C LEU A 33 6.61 -7.59 0.23
N LEU A 34 6.20 -6.46 -0.35
CA LEU A 34 6.50 -5.13 0.19
C LEU A 34 5.40 -4.67 1.15
N LYS A 35 4.39 -3.93 0.67
CA LYS A 35 3.37 -3.37 1.56
C LYS A 35 2.54 -4.46 2.25
N GLY A 36 2.39 -5.64 1.64
CA GLY A 36 1.74 -6.78 2.27
C GLY A 36 2.59 -7.52 3.32
N ALA A 37 3.89 -7.21 3.43
CA ALA A 37 4.77 -7.85 4.41
C ALA A 37 5.97 -6.97 4.82
N ALA A 38 7.09 -7.03 4.09
CA ALA A 38 8.39 -6.52 4.57
C ALA A 38 8.43 -5.00 4.68
N ALA A 39 7.90 -4.28 3.68
CA ALA A 39 7.89 -2.82 3.72
C ALA A 39 7.00 -2.29 4.84
N GLN A 40 5.87 -2.95 5.12
CA GLN A 40 5.01 -2.59 6.24
C GLN A 40 5.68 -2.88 7.59
N ALA A 41 6.40 -4.00 7.72
CA ALA A 41 7.18 -4.30 8.91
C ALA A 41 8.24 -3.23 9.18
N VAL A 42 8.98 -2.80 8.15
CA VAL A 42 9.97 -1.72 8.24
C VAL A 42 9.31 -0.37 8.50
N GLN A 43 8.17 -0.06 7.89
CA GLN A 43 7.41 1.16 8.18
C GLN A 43 7.02 1.23 9.68
N CYS A 44 6.52 0.12 10.24
CA CYS A 44 6.22 0.02 11.67
C CYS A 44 7.48 0.16 12.53
N ALA A 45 8.62 -0.40 12.10
CA ALA A 45 9.89 -0.23 12.79
C ALA A 45 10.35 1.25 12.75
N ASN A 46 10.24 1.92 11.61
CA ASN A 46 10.56 3.34 11.47
C ASN A 46 9.77 4.19 12.47
N ILE A 47 8.45 3.97 12.54
CA ILE A 47 7.57 4.62 13.51
C ILE A 47 8.03 4.31 14.94
N ARG A 48 8.29 3.03 15.26
CA ARG A 48 8.68 2.61 16.60
C ARG A 48 9.99 3.23 17.07
N PHE A 49 10.95 3.43 16.17
CA PHE A 49 12.28 3.94 16.48
C PHE A 49 12.46 5.44 16.18
N GLY A 50 11.41 6.14 15.77
CA GLY A 50 11.43 7.59 15.56
C GLY A 50 12.15 8.03 14.28
N TYR A 51 12.24 7.15 13.29
CA TYR A 51 12.75 7.47 11.96
C TYR A 51 11.63 8.04 11.08
N ALA A 52 11.98 8.62 9.92
CA ALA A 52 10.98 9.00 8.94
C ALA A 52 10.22 7.74 8.48
N GLU A 53 8.89 7.83 8.39
CA GLU A 53 8.02 6.67 8.16
C GLU A 53 8.40 5.88 6.89
N THR A 54 8.82 6.58 5.83
CA THR A 54 9.21 6.00 4.54
C THR A 54 10.72 5.76 4.41
N GLN A 55 11.50 5.92 5.48
CA GLN A 55 12.94 5.70 5.45
C GLN A 55 13.25 4.26 5.00
N SER A 56 14.15 4.11 4.03
CA SER A 56 14.51 2.87 3.33
C SER A 56 13.40 2.19 2.51
N LEU A 57 12.25 2.85 2.30
CA LEU A 57 11.14 2.28 1.51
C LEU A 57 10.99 2.95 0.15
N ILE A 58 11.41 4.22 0.01
CA ILE A 58 11.36 5.04 -1.21
C ILE A 58 12.53 6.02 -1.28
#